data_AF-A0A7V6LI01-F1
#
_entry.id   AF-A0A7V6LI01-F1
#
_cell.length_a   1.000
_cell.length_b   1.000
_cell.length_c   1.000
_cell.angle_alpha   90.00
_cell.angle_beta   90.00
_cell.angle_gamma   90.00
#
_symmetry.space_group_name_H-M   'P 1'
#
loop_
_entity.id
_entity.type
_entity.pdbx_description
1 polymer ?
#
loop_
_entity_poly.entity_id
_entity_poly.type
_entity_poly.pdbx_seq_one_letter_code
_entity_poly.pdbx_strand_id
1 'polypeptide(L)'
;MRYFWPIYLTAFVAGTVIVFMAAPLARPYVPEWMKVSTPSATTNVVRPVAAARIQSSGRTASANSTAAGQASTAIQEMHPDELPPALHGIYLAQRSERPGWGITHQRAAYYTPDGSRVGHVEGGVLFDFQGVRTSSKGSMVECILHEDNIPATPMLISASDAFLFTGDHKKLSQRQRNDLKAYYTLTGKIAGRRKEILQQAADKNPFFSEYQAAYKTLMTHVEKAKQLSRKRDKATDQEKIQIEDTLRQMKTTEAQLRKTYDAIHLKFRTWKEQHADEIPKPEDDAQIQQWTQQRLALIPRVPGLAY
;
A
#
# COMPACT_ATOMS: atom_id res chain seq x y z
N MET A 1 4.68 23.68 -36.78
CA MET A 1 3.92 24.17 -35.61
C MET A 1 4.00 23.14 -34.50
N ARG A 2 4.19 23.60 -33.26
CA ARG A 2 4.78 22.88 -32.14
C ARG A 2 3.87 21.81 -31.53
N TYR A 3 4.49 20.66 -31.26
CA TYR A 3 4.02 19.52 -30.46
C TYR A 3 3.93 19.89 -28.97
N PHE A 4 2.81 19.57 -28.32
CA PHE A 4 2.59 19.50 -26.85
C PHE A 4 1.48 18.45 -26.67
N TRP A 5 1.75 17.19 -26.33
CA TRP A 5 2.04 16.68 -24.97
C TRP A 5 2.45 15.20 -25.06
N PRO A 6 3.51 14.73 -24.39
CA PRO A 6 3.70 13.31 -24.13
C PRO A 6 3.01 12.90 -22.82
N ILE A 7 2.24 11.82 -22.95
CA ILE A 7 1.91 10.76 -22.00
C ILE A 7 2.74 10.79 -20.70
N TYR A 8 2.08 10.88 -19.53
CA TYR A 8 2.33 10.04 -18.35
C TYR A 8 1.17 10.21 -17.35
N LEU A 9 0.30 9.20 -17.24
CA LEU A 9 -0.12 8.63 -15.95
C LEU A 9 -1.01 7.42 -16.21
N THR A 10 -0.36 6.27 -16.08
CA THR A 10 -0.92 4.93 -16.03
C THR A 10 -1.80 4.74 -14.79
N ALA A 11 -2.87 3.96 -15.02
CA ALA A 11 -3.76 3.29 -14.08
C ALA A 11 -3.36 3.20 -12.60
N PHE A 12 -4.31 3.51 -11.71
CA PHE A 12 -4.67 2.65 -10.58
C PHE A 12 -6.11 2.95 -10.11
N VAL A 13 -7.08 2.19 -10.64
CA VAL A 13 -8.45 2.12 -10.11
C VAL A 13 -8.53 0.81 -9.32
N ALA A 14 -8.07 0.85 -8.07
CA ALA A 14 -8.38 -0.11 -6.99
C ALA A 14 -7.49 0.25 -5.79
N GLY A 15 -7.94 1.17 -4.93
CA GLY A 15 -7.19 1.57 -3.72
C GLY A 15 -7.43 2.99 -3.20
N THR A 16 -8.37 3.74 -3.77
CA THR A 16 -8.51 5.18 -3.49
C THR A 16 -9.21 5.53 -2.17
N VAL A 17 -9.72 4.57 -1.39
CA VAL A 17 -10.27 4.91 -0.05
C VAL A 17 -9.17 5.03 1.02
N ILE A 18 -8.03 4.36 0.86
CA ILE A 18 -6.94 4.39 1.85
C ILE A 18 -5.91 5.50 1.55
N VAL A 19 -5.64 5.79 0.27
CA VAL A 19 -4.69 6.85 -0.13
C VAL A 19 -5.26 8.27 0.11
N PHE A 20 -6.58 8.44 0.10
CA PHE A 20 -7.20 9.77 0.15
C PHE A 20 -7.32 10.42 1.54
N MET A 21 -6.89 9.74 2.60
CA MET A 21 -7.00 10.26 3.97
C MET A 21 -5.65 10.61 4.63
N ALA A 22 -4.51 10.22 4.04
CA ALA A 22 -3.16 10.50 4.56
C ALA A 22 -2.38 11.58 3.77
N ALA A 23 -2.94 12.12 2.68
CA ALA A 23 -2.20 12.91 1.70
C ALA A 23 -1.99 14.42 1.98
N PRO A 24 -1.97 14.88 3.25
CA PRO A 24 -1.11 16.05 3.52
C PRO A 24 -0.17 15.90 4.72
N LEU A 25 0.15 14.68 5.20
CA LEU A 25 1.14 14.50 6.28
C LEU A 25 2.42 13.75 5.91
N ALA A 26 2.51 13.14 4.71
CA ALA A 26 3.75 12.53 4.25
C ALA A 26 4.58 13.52 3.42
N ARG A 27 5.64 14.10 4.03
CA ARG A 27 6.74 14.71 3.25
C ARG A 27 7.33 13.61 2.36
N PRO A 28 7.48 13.81 1.04
CA PRO A 28 8.05 12.77 0.18
C PRO A 28 9.54 12.62 0.49
N TYR A 29 9.91 11.47 1.06
CA TYR A 29 11.29 11.02 1.04
C TYR A 29 11.60 10.59 -0.41
N VAL A 30 12.30 11.44 -1.14
CA VAL A 30 12.82 11.11 -2.48
C VAL A 30 14.15 10.36 -2.28
N PRO A 31 14.30 9.13 -2.80
CA PRO A 31 15.57 8.41 -2.75
C PRO A 31 16.68 9.18 -3.46
N GLU A 32 17.86 9.28 -2.83
CA GLU A 32 19.04 10.04 -3.31
C GLU A 32 19.49 9.72 -4.75
N TRP A 33 19.13 8.54 -5.30
CA TRP A 33 19.50 8.16 -6.67
C TRP A 33 18.63 8.79 -7.78
N MET A 34 17.53 9.48 -7.42
CA MET A 34 16.72 10.27 -8.36
C MET A 34 17.11 11.76 -8.43
N LYS A 35 18.19 12.18 -7.76
CA LYS A 35 18.79 13.50 -8.02
C LYS A 35 19.53 13.44 -9.35
N VAL A 36 18.79 13.71 -10.44
CA VAL A 36 19.38 14.04 -11.73
C VAL A 36 20.20 15.31 -11.54
N SER A 37 21.52 15.13 -11.62
CA SER A 37 22.48 16.23 -11.66
C SER A 37 22.17 17.09 -12.88
N THR A 38 21.95 18.38 -12.68
CA THR A 38 22.08 19.38 -13.74
C THR A 38 23.03 20.49 -13.31
N PRO A 39 23.81 21.05 -14.25
CA PRO A 39 25.13 21.58 -13.95
C PRO A 39 25.17 23.11 -13.75
N SER A 40 26.24 23.53 -13.07
CA SER A 40 26.96 24.81 -13.17
C SER A 40 26.31 26.10 -12.65
N ALA A 41 26.89 26.65 -11.59
CA ALA A 41 27.48 27.99 -11.63
C ALA A 41 28.59 28.11 -10.58
N THR A 42 29.75 28.51 -11.06
CA THR A 42 31.01 28.82 -10.37
C THR A 42 30.85 29.82 -9.23
N THR A 43 31.43 29.51 -8.06
CA THR A 43 32.22 30.49 -7.30
C THR A 43 33.39 29.79 -6.63
N ASN A 44 34.59 30.13 -7.10
CA ASN A 44 35.87 29.82 -6.45
C ASN A 44 35.84 30.31 -4.99
N VAL A 45 36.11 29.41 -4.03
CA VAL A 45 36.83 29.78 -2.82
C VAL A 45 37.83 28.67 -2.49
N VAL A 46 39.04 29.14 -2.25
CA VAL A 46 40.32 28.43 -2.15
C VAL A 46 40.43 27.61 -0.86
N ARG A 47 41.09 26.45 -0.99
CA ARG A 47 41.59 25.51 0.04
C ARG A 47 42.50 26.22 1.08
N PRO A 48 42.68 25.69 2.30
CA PRO A 48 43.67 24.60 2.49
C PRO A 48 43.22 23.57 3.56
N VAL A 49 43.40 22.25 3.34
CA VAL A 49 44.55 21.41 3.77
C VAL A 49 45.02 21.69 5.20
N ALA A 50 44.70 20.76 6.11
CA ALA A 50 45.52 20.45 7.28
C ALA A 50 45.51 18.94 7.50
N ALA A 51 46.68 18.34 7.32
CA ALA A 51 47.01 16.97 7.68
C ALA A 51 47.57 16.91 9.11
N ALA A 52 47.67 15.69 9.63
CA ALA A 52 48.29 15.26 10.91
C ALA A 52 47.41 15.51 12.16
N ARG A 53 47.35 14.61 13.14
CA ARG A 53 48.48 13.89 13.73
C ARG A 53 47.99 12.69 14.56
N ILE A 54 48.61 11.52 14.33
CA ILE A 54 48.60 10.38 15.25
C ILE A 54 49.50 10.75 16.43
N GLN A 55 48.99 10.63 17.66
CA GLN A 55 49.82 10.50 18.86
C GLN A 55 49.27 9.39 19.74
N SER A 56 49.98 8.25 19.70
CA SER A 56 49.99 7.23 20.73
C SER A 56 50.96 7.64 21.84
N SER A 57 50.49 7.62 23.08
CA SER A 57 51.27 7.44 24.32
C SER A 57 50.19 7.17 25.39
N GLY A 58 50.16 6.10 26.18
CA GLY A 58 51.24 5.23 26.60
C GLY A 58 51.23 5.17 28.13
N ARG A 59 50.32 4.35 28.68
CA ARG A 59 50.48 3.56 29.93
C ARG A 59 50.48 4.29 31.29
N THR A 60 49.50 3.95 32.13
CA THR A 60 49.72 3.27 33.43
C THR A 60 48.46 2.52 33.84
N ALA A 61 48.66 1.27 34.25
CA ALA A 61 47.66 0.34 34.72
C ALA A 61 47.24 0.66 36.16
N SER A 62 45.97 0.40 36.49
CA SER A 62 45.60 -0.15 37.78
C SER A 62 44.41 -1.08 37.59
N ALA A 63 44.56 -2.30 38.07
CA ALA A 63 43.62 -3.38 37.96
C ALA A 63 42.51 -3.29 39.03
N ASN A 64 41.42 -4.02 38.74
CA ASN A 64 40.29 -4.46 39.56
C ASN A 64 38.99 -3.77 39.16
N SER A 65 37.86 -4.42 38.92
CA SER A 65 37.47 -5.82 38.76
C SER A 65 35.96 -5.76 38.51
N THR A 66 35.43 -6.62 37.64
CA THR A 66 34.02 -7.05 37.60
C THR A 66 32.94 -5.97 37.44
N ALA A 67 32.46 -5.79 36.21
CA ALA A 67 31.03 -5.89 35.90
C ALA A 67 30.89 -5.91 34.38
N ALA A 68 30.97 -7.12 33.81
CA ALA A 68 30.43 -7.38 32.48
C ALA A 68 28.91 -7.12 32.56
N GLY A 69 28.51 -5.89 32.27
CA GLY A 69 27.12 -5.54 32.00
C GLY A 69 26.73 -6.23 30.70
N GLN A 70 26.20 -7.44 30.85
CA GLN A 70 25.60 -8.24 29.81
C GLN A 70 24.70 -7.34 28.97
N ALA A 71 25.13 -7.08 27.74
CA ALA A 71 24.19 -6.81 26.68
C ALA A 71 23.25 -8.00 26.66
N SER A 72 21.99 -7.80 27.04
CA SER A 72 20.91 -8.74 26.78
C SER A 72 20.78 -8.89 25.27
N THR A 73 21.62 -9.74 24.69
CA THR A 73 21.24 -10.54 23.54
C THR A 73 20.01 -11.30 23.99
N ALA A 74 18.84 -10.76 23.67
CA ALA A 74 17.62 -11.54 23.63
C ALA A 74 17.95 -12.77 22.79
N ILE A 75 18.09 -13.91 23.48
CA ILE A 75 18.38 -15.19 22.88
C ILE A 75 17.30 -15.40 21.84
N GLN A 76 17.72 -15.35 20.58
CA GLN A 76 16.97 -15.96 19.49
C GLN A 76 16.68 -17.40 19.92
N GLU A 77 15.44 -17.70 20.28
CA GLU A 77 14.92 -19.05 20.10
C GLU A 77 14.75 -19.29 18.58
N MET A 78 15.88 -19.30 17.87
CA MET A 78 16.02 -20.13 16.68
C MET A 78 15.88 -21.54 17.22
N HIS A 79 14.73 -22.16 16.96
CA HIS A 79 14.62 -23.60 17.16
C HIS A 79 15.64 -24.21 16.18
N PRO A 80 16.70 -24.88 16.66
CA PRO A 80 17.86 -25.20 15.83
C PRO A 80 17.53 -26.14 14.65
N ASP A 81 16.37 -26.77 14.65
CA ASP A 81 15.94 -27.74 13.64
C ASP A 81 14.98 -27.17 12.58
N GLU A 82 14.65 -25.88 12.64
CA GLU A 82 13.68 -25.28 11.72
C GLU A 82 14.38 -24.61 10.52
N LEU A 83 14.15 -25.15 9.32
CA LEU A 83 14.72 -24.62 8.10
C LEU A 83 14.05 -23.29 7.71
N PRO A 84 14.83 -22.30 7.24
CA PRO A 84 14.27 -21.04 6.75
C PRO A 84 13.38 -21.26 5.51
N PRO A 85 12.29 -20.49 5.33
CA PRO A 85 11.34 -20.66 4.22
C PRO A 85 11.97 -20.70 2.82
N ALA A 86 13.03 -19.90 2.61
CA ALA A 86 13.78 -19.86 1.36
C ALA A 86 14.35 -21.23 0.94
N LEU A 87 14.82 -22.04 1.90
CA LEU A 87 15.33 -23.39 1.61
C LEU A 87 14.21 -24.39 1.24
N HIS A 88 12.96 -24.06 1.52
CA HIS A 88 11.80 -24.80 1.05
C HIS A 88 11.29 -24.33 -0.32
N GLY A 89 11.98 -23.37 -0.96
CA GLY A 89 11.57 -22.77 -2.23
C GLY A 89 10.40 -21.80 -2.07
N ILE A 90 10.20 -21.24 -0.87
CA ILE A 90 9.09 -20.34 -0.56
C ILE A 90 9.60 -18.90 -0.61
N TYR A 91 9.10 -18.16 -1.60
CA TYR A 91 9.39 -16.75 -1.83
C TYR A 91 8.10 -16.04 -2.25
N LEU A 92 8.07 -14.70 -2.13
CA LEU A 92 6.99 -13.92 -2.72
C LEU A 92 6.99 -14.12 -4.25
N ALA A 93 5.88 -14.59 -4.80
CA ALA A 93 5.75 -14.94 -6.20
C ALA A 93 5.87 -13.68 -7.09
N GLN A 94 6.78 -13.75 -8.06
CA GLN A 94 6.92 -12.70 -9.08
C GLN A 94 5.94 -12.90 -10.23
N ARG A 95 5.74 -11.88 -11.08
CA ARG A 95 4.73 -11.90 -12.17
C ARG A 95 4.89 -13.05 -13.16
N SER A 96 6.10 -13.60 -13.32
CA SER A 96 6.40 -14.71 -14.22
C SER A 96 6.37 -16.08 -13.55
N GLU A 97 6.24 -16.12 -12.22
CA GLU A 97 6.27 -17.36 -11.45
C GLU A 97 4.84 -17.84 -11.18
N ARG A 98 4.65 -19.16 -11.17
CA ARG A 98 3.36 -19.74 -10.77
C ARG A 98 3.31 -19.81 -9.25
N PRO A 99 2.37 -19.11 -8.59
CA PRO A 99 2.18 -19.27 -7.15
C PRO A 99 1.70 -20.67 -6.81
N GLY A 100 2.06 -21.16 -5.63
CA GLY A 100 1.51 -22.40 -5.07
C GLY A 100 0.44 -22.14 -4.01
N TRP A 101 0.57 -21.05 -3.26
CA TRP A 101 -0.32 -20.70 -2.16
C TRP A 101 -0.30 -19.19 -1.91
N GLY A 102 -1.12 -18.73 -0.98
CA GLY A 102 -1.07 -17.36 -0.52
C GLY A 102 -1.67 -17.16 0.85
N ILE A 103 -1.62 -15.90 1.30
CA ILE A 103 -2.20 -15.45 2.56
C ILE A 103 -2.89 -14.10 2.35
N THR A 104 -4.03 -13.91 3.00
CA THR A 104 -4.69 -12.60 3.03
C THR A 104 -3.90 -11.63 3.90
N HIS A 105 -3.53 -10.46 3.40
CA HIS A 105 -2.76 -9.47 4.18
C HIS A 105 -3.66 -8.47 4.92
N GLN A 106 -4.90 -8.37 4.48
CA GLN A 106 -5.97 -7.57 5.06
C GLN A 106 -7.30 -8.30 4.94
N ARG A 107 -8.36 -7.70 5.50
CA ARG A 107 -9.72 -8.23 5.35
C ARG A 107 -10.11 -8.29 3.87
N ALA A 108 -10.33 -9.48 3.35
CA ALA A 108 -10.60 -9.74 1.94
C ALA A 108 -12.05 -10.21 1.77
N ALA A 109 -12.74 -9.69 0.75
CA ALA A 109 -14.02 -10.27 0.34
C ALA A 109 -13.75 -11.52 -0.52
N TYR A 110 -14.55 -12.56 -0.32
CA TYR A 110 -14.51 -13.75 -1.17
C TYR A 110 -15.83 -13.98 -1.89
N TYR A 111 -15.73 -14.58 -3.07
CA TYR A 111 -16.79 -14.75 -4.04
C TYR A 111 -16.84 -16.20 -4.52
N THR A 112 -18.00 -16.66 -4.97
CA THR A 112 -18.11 -17.91 -5.72
C THR A 112 -17.40 -17.79 -7.08
N PRO A 113 -17.07 -18.91 -7.75
CA PRO A 113 -16.53 -18.88 -9.11
C PRO A 113 -17.43 -18.14 -10.12
N ASP A 114 -18.74 -18.07 -9.86
CA ASP A 114 -19.73 -17.33 -10.65
C ASP A 114 -19.73 -15.82 -10.38
N GLY A 115 -18.94 -15.36 -9.41
CA GLY A 115 -18.76 -13.95 -9.05
C GLY A 115 -19.72 -13.42 -7.98
N SER A 116 -20.59 -14.25 -7.43
CA SER A 116 -21.49 -13.89 -6.34
C SER A 116 -20.70 -13.70 -5.05
N ARG A 117 -20.91 -12.59 -4.34
CA ARG A 117 -20.24 -12.35 -3.06
C ARG A 117 -20.79 -13.27 -1.99
N VAL A 118 -19.93 -14.03 -1.33
CA VAL A 118 -20.31 -14.93 -0.24
C VAL A 118 -20.08 -14.28 1.11
N GLY A 119 -18.89 -13.70 1.32
CA GLY A 119 -18.53 -13.14 2.63
C GLY A 119 -17.22 -12.37 2.65
N HIS A 120 -16.55 -12.41 3.80
CA HIS A 120 -15.21 -11.89 3.99
C HIS A 120 -14.39 -12.83 4.88
N VAL A 121 -13.08 -12.77 4.72
CA VAL A 121 -12.09 -13.39 5.59
C VAL A 121 -11.17 -12.32 6.17
N GLU A 122 -10.66 -12.56 7.37
CA GLU A 122 -9.72 -11.64 8.01
C GLU A 122 -8.30 -11.79 7.42
N GLY A 123 -7.40 -10.88 7.78
CA GLY A 123 -5.99 -11.03 7.46
C GLY A 123 -5.39 -12.27 8.15
N GLY A 124 -4.49 -12.97 7.47
CA GLY A 124 -3.80 -14.16 7.97
C GLY A 124 -4.42 -15.49 7.56
N VAL A 125 -5.41 -15.50 6.68
CA VAL A 125 -6.03 -16.74 6.17
C VAL A 125 -5.17 -17.29 5.03
N LEU A 126 -4.68 -18.51 5.23
CA LEU A 126 -3.92 -19.26 4.24
C LEU A 126 -4.86 -19.87 3.19
N PHE A 127 -4.37 -19.98 1.96
CA PHE A 127 -5.13 -20.60 0.88
C PHE A 127 -4.23 -21.26 -0.15
N ASP A 128 -4.74 -22.29 -0.81
CA ASP A 128 -4.07 -22.94 -1.94
C ASP A 128 -4.42 -22.21 -3.23
N PHE A 129 -3.42 -21.89 -4.04
CA PHE A 129 -3.61 -21.19 -5.30
C PHE A 129 -4.01 -22.17 -6.41
N GLN A 130 -5.04 -21.84 -7.18
CA GLN A 130 -5.47 -22.62 -8.34
C GLN A 130 -5.29 -21.87 -9.66
N GLY A 131 -5.58 -20.56 -9.68
CA GLY A 131 -5.50 -19.78 -10.90
C GLY A 131 -5.81 -18.29 -10.69
N VAL A 132 -5.86 -17.55 -11.80
CA VAL A 132 -6.23 -16.14 -11.83
C VAL A 132 -7.32 -15.92 -12.87
N ARG A 133 -8.35 -15.15 -12.50
CA ARG A 133 -9.42 -14.71 -13.38
C ARG A 133 -9.44 -13.18 -13.46
N THR A 134 -9.75 -12.65 -14.63
CA THR A 134 -9.96 -11.20 -14.79
C THR A 134 -11.43 -10.88 -14.60
N SER A 135 -11.73 -9.86 -13.79
CA SER A 135 -13.08 -9.36 -13.57
C SER A 135 -13.14 -7.84 -13.77
N SER A 136 -14.36 -7.27 -13.74
CA SER A 136 -14.57 -5.82 -13.71
C SER A 136 -13.95 -5.13 -12.49
N LYS A 137 -13.64 -5.90 -11.42
CA LYS A 137 -12.96 -5.42 -10.21
C LYS A 137 -11.44 -5.61 -10.26
N GLY A 138 -10.91 -6.09 -11.38
CA GLY A 138 -9.50 -6.39 -11.56
C GLY A 138 -9.21 -7.89 -11.46
N SER A 139 -7.96 -8.21 -11.13
CA SER A 139 -7.44 -9.58 -11.03
C SER A 139 -7.97 -10.28 -9.78
N MET A 140 -8.61 -11.43 -9.98
CA MET A 140 -9.14 -12.29 -8.92
C MET A 140 -8.30 -13.57 -8.87
N VAL A 141 -7.88 -13.97 -7.68
CA VAL A 141 -7.21 -15.24 -7.43
C VAL A 141 -8.27 -16.30 -7.15
N GLU A 142 -8.20 -17.40 -7.89
CA GLU A 142 -8.97 -18.62 -7.62
C GLU A 142 -8.19 -19.50 -6.64
N CYS A 143 -8.80 -19.82 -5.51
CA CYS A 143 -8.14 -20.48 -4.40
C CYS A 143 -9.08 -21.33 -3.55
N ILE A 144 -8.51 -22.26 -2.78
CA ILE A 144 -9.22 -22.95 -1.68
C ILE A 144 -8.76 -22.33 -0.36
N LEU A 145 -9.71 -21.77 0.39
CA LEU A 145 -9.46 -21.14 1.69
C LEU A 145 -9.31 -22.21 2.78
N HIS A 146 -8.29 -22.07 3.64
CA HIS A 146 -8.08 -22.92 4.81
C HIS A 146 -8.58 -22.23 6.07
N GLU A 147 -9.90 -22.24 6.27
CA GLU A 147 -10.54 -21.66 7.45
C GLU A 147 -11.66 -22.59 7.94
N ASP A 148 -11.75 -22.82 9.25
CA ASP A 148 -12.59 -23.89 9.83
C ASP A 148 -14.09 -23.78 9.47
N ASN A 149 -14.56 -22.56 9.20
CA ASN A 149 -15.97 -22.27 8.90
C ASN A 149 -16.26 -22.12 7.40
N ILE A 150 -15.27 -22.30 6.53
CA ILE A 150 -15.42 -22.16 5.08
C ILE A 150 -15.21 -23.52 4.43
N PRO A 151 -16.16 -24.00 3.61
CA PRO A 151 -15.98 -25.26 2.91
C PRO A 151 -14.77 -25.18 1.96
N ALA A 152 -14.04 -26.28 1.85
CA ALA A 152 -12.87 -26.41 0.98
C ALA A 152 -13.28 -26.51 -0.51
N THR A 153 -13.89 -25.46 -1.03
CA THR A 153 -14.34 -25.33 -2.41
C THR A 153 -13.62 -24.16 -3.10
N PRO A 154 -13.51 -24.18 -4.45
CA PRO A 154 -12.91 -23.08 -5.18
C PRO A 154 -13.66 -21.76 -4.95
N MET A 155 -12.94 -20.74 -4.53
CA MET A 155 -13.42 -19.40 -4.24
C MET A 155 -12.54 -18.36 -4.94
N LEU A 156 -13.07 -17.15 -5.12
CA LEU A 156 -12.34 -16.02 -5.69
C LEU A 156 -12.07 -14.97 -4.62
N ILE A 157 -10.84 -14.50 -4.53
CA ILE A 157 -10.44 -13.33 -3.72
C ILE A 157 -9.71 -12.31 -4.59
N SER A 158 -9.72 -11.02 -4.21
CA SER A 158 -8.97 -10.01 -4.96
C SER A 158 -7.46 -10.26 -4.82
N ALA A 159 -6.73 -10.20 -5.93
CA ALA A 159 -5.26 -10.26 -5.91
C ALA A 159 -4.64 -9.09 -5.13
N SER A 160 -5.37 -7.98 -4.94
CA SER A 160 -4.91 -6.84 -4.14
C SER A 160 -4.91 -7.11 -2.63
N ASP A 161 -5.66 -8.10 -2.18
CA ASP A 161 -5.92 -8.35 -0.75
C ASP A 161 -5.09 -9.52 -0.21
N ALA A 162 -4.22 -10.09 -1.05
CA ALA A 162 -3.42 -11.26 -0.71
C ALA A 162 -1.97 -11.12 -1.19
N PHE A 163 -1.06 -11.76 -0.45
CA PHE A 163 0.28 -12.06 -0.93
C PHE A 163 0.32 -13.51 -1.42
N LEU A 164 0.99 -13.70 -2.55
CA LEU A 164 1.11 -14.98 -3.23
C LEU A 164 2.55 -15.46 -3.11
N PHE A 165 2.73 -16.75 -2.82
CA PHE A 165 4.04 -17.35 -2.58
C PHE A 165 4.26 -18.56 -3.49
N THR A 166 5.53 -18.81 -3.81
CA THR A 166 5.97 -20.03 -4.46
C THR A 166 6.01 -21.21 -3.48
N GLY A 167 6.15 -22.42 -4.01
CA GLY A 167 6.30 -23.63 -3.20
C GLY A 167 5.00 -24.07 -2.53
N ASP A 168 5.12 -24.69 -1.36
CA ASP A 168 4.00 -25.25 -0.60
C ASP A 168 4.10 -24.83 0.88
N HIS A 169 3.04 -24.22 1.40
CA HIS A 169 2.94 -23.77 2.80
C HIS A 169 3.03 -24.92 3.82
N LYS A 170 2.78 -26.16 3.40
CA LYS A 170 2.89 -27.35 4.27
C LYS A 170 4.33 -27.68 4.64
N LYS A 171 5.31 -27.20 3.86
CA LYS A 171 6.74 -27.33 4.18
C LYS A 171 7.18 -26.42 5.33
N LEU A 172 6.42 -25.39 5.65
CA LEU A 172 6.66 -24.57 6.83
C LEU A 172 6.37 -25.40 8.09
N SER A 173 7.05 -25.10 9.19
CA SER A 173 6.68 -25.68 10.48
C SER A 173 5.31 -25.14 10.94
N GLN A 174 4.67 -25.84 11.88
CA GLN A 174 3.42 -25.33 12.47
C GLN A 174 3.63 -23.99 13.17
N ARG A 175 4.78 -23.80 13.83
CA ARG A 175 5.16 -22.53 14.46
C ARG A 175 5.23 -21.42 13.42
N GLN A 176 5.93 -21.61 12.30
CA GLN A 176 6.05 -20.61 11.23
C GLN A 176 4.71 -20.22 10.66
N ARG A 177 3.83 -21.20 10.40
CA ARG A 177 2.47 -20.92 9.91
C ARG A 177 1.66 -20.11 10.93
N ASN A 178 1.76 -20.43 12.22
CA ASN A 178 1.08 -19.71 13.28
C ASN A 178 1.60 -18.27 13.41
N ASP A 179 2.92 -18.08 13.37
CA ASP A 179 3.55 -16.77 13.45
C ASP A 179 3.20 -15.91 12.22
N LEU A 180 3.15 -16.52 11.03
CA LEU A 180 2.75 -15.88 9.78
C LEU A 180 1.28 -15.45 9.82
N LYS A 181 0.40 -16.35 10.25
CA LYS A 181 -1.02 -16.05 10.48
C LYS A 181 -1.17 -14.89 11.45
N ALA A 182 -0.49 -14.93 12.60
CA ALA A 182 -0.54 -13.87 13.60
C ALA A 182 -0.05 -12.51 13.05
N TYR A 183 1.05 -12.51 12.28
CA TYR A 183 1.59 -11.31 11.65
C TYR A 183 0.57 -10.64 10.72
N TYR A 184 -0.05 -11.42 9.83
CA TYR A 184 -1.01 -10.88 8.87
C TYR A 184 -2.38 -10.59 9.47
N THR A 185 -2.79 -11.30 10.52
CA THR A 185 -3.96 -10.92 11.33
C THR A 185 -3.75 -9.57 11.99
N LEU A 186 -2.59 -9.30 12.59
CA LEU A 186 -2.28 -7.98 13.15
C LEU A 186 -2.22 -6.90 12.06
N THR A 187 -1.65 -7.21 10.90
CA THR A 187 -1.61 -6.29 9.75
C THR A 187 -3.02 -5.91 9.30
N GLY A 188 -3.93 -6.89 9.17
CA GLY A 188 -5.33 -6.67 8.86
C GLY A 188 -6.07 -5.84 9.93
N LYS A 189 -5.86 -6.13 11.23
CA LYS A 189 -6.44 -5.36 12.33
C LYS A 189 -5.98 -3.90 12.34
N ILE A 190 -4.68 -3.65 12.15
CA ILE A 190 -4.12 -2.30 12.05
C ILE A 190 -4.73 -1.55 10.86
N ALA A 191 -4.81 -2.18 9.69
CA ALA A 191 -5.41 -1.57 8.51
C ALA A 191 -6.90 -1.25 8.71
N GLY A 192 -7.66 -2.18 9.30
CA GLY A 192 -9.07 -2.01 9.64
C GLY A 192 -9.29 -0.85 10.60
N ARG A 193 -8.55 -0.81 11.71
CA ARG A 193 -8.65 0.25 12.71
C ARG A 193 -8.24 1.61 12.18
N ARG A 194 -7.19 1.69 11.36
CA ARG A 194 -6.81 2.91 10.65
C ARG A 194 -7.97 3.41 9.80
N LYS A 195 -8.59 2.53 9.02
CA LYS A 195 -9.74 2.88 8.18
C LYS A 195 -10.93 3.38 9.01
N GLU A 196 -11.24 2.76 10.15
CA GLU A 196 -12.29 3.21 11.06
C GLU A 196 -12.02 4.63 11.59
N ILE A 197 -10.82 4.90 12.08
CA ILE A 197 -10.44 6.23 12.58
C ILE A 197 -10.52 7.29 11.48
N LEU A 198 -10.06 6.95 10.28
CA LEU A 198 -10.14 7.86 9.14
C LEU A 198 -11.59 8.09 8.69
N GLN A 199 -12.47 7.09 8.83
CA GLN A 199 -13.90 7.27 8.59
C GLN A 199 -14.53 8.17 9.65
N GLN A 200 -14.23 7.97 10.93
CA GLN A 200 -14.70 8.85 12.01
C GLN A 200 -14.23 10.29 11.81
N ALA A 201 -12.98 10.49 11.40
CA ALA A 201 -12.44 11.79 11.03
C ALA A 201 -13.20 12.42 9.85
N ALA A 202 -13.56 11.62 8.85
CA ALA A 202 -14.33 12.07 7.70
C ALA A 202 -15.75 12.48 8.09
N ASP A 203 -16.42 11.68 8.93
CA ASP A 203 -17.79 11.90 9.38
C ASP A 203 -17.92 13.18 10.23
N LYS A 204 -16.84 13.62 10.89
CA LYS A 204 -16.82 14.92 11.60
C LYS A 204 -16.83 16.12 10.66
N ASN A 205 -16.30 16.00 9.43
CA ASN A 205 -16.24 17.12 8.51
C ASN A 205 -17.59 17.29 7.78
N PRO A 206 -18.33 18.39 8.01
CA PRO A 206 -19.65 18.59 7.41
C PRO A 206 -19.61 18.68 5.88
N PHE A 207 -18.46 19.02 5.30
CA PHE A 207 -18.26 19.15 3.86
C PHE A 207 -17.81 17.84 3.19
N PHE A 208 -17.62 16.75 3.95
CA PHE A 208 -17.07 15.51 3.39
C PHE A 208 -17.99 14.87 2.35
N SER A 209 -19.30 14.82 2.61
CA SER A 209 -20.28 14.26 1.68
C SER A 209 -20.35 15.05 0.36
N GLU A 210 -20.39 16.37 0.44
CA GLU A 210 -20.35 17.28 -0.71
C GLU A 210 -19.06 17.13 -1.50
N TYR A 211 -17.92 17.06 -0.81
CA TYR A 211 -16.62 16.84 -1.42
C TYR A 211 -16.57 15.52 -2.20
N GLN A 212 -17.05 14.43 -1.59
CA GLN A 212 -17.08 13.11 -2.20
C GLN A 212 -17.99 13.09 -3.44
N ALA A 213 -19.17 13.72 -3.36
CA ALA A 213 -20.11 13.83 -4.47
C ALA A 213 -19.55 14.65 -5.64
N ALA A 214 -18.92 15.80 -5.35
CA ALA A 214 -18.30 16.65 -6.37
C ALA A 214 -17.14 15.93 -7.07
N TYR A 215 -16.28 15.24 -6.31
CA TYR A 215 -15.19 14.43 -6.86
C TYR A 215 -15.71 13.30 -7.76
N LYS A 216 -16.70 12.53 -7.28
CA LYS A 216 -17.31 11.42 -8.04
C LYS A 216 -17.89 11.91 -9.36
N THR A 217 -18.56 13.06 -9.34
CA THR A 217 -19.16 13.68 -10.53
C THR A 217 -18.08 14.09 -11.52
N LEU A 218 -17.03 14.78 -11.07
CA LEU A 218 -15.90 15.18 -11.91
C LEU A 218 -15.18 13.96 -12.52
N MET A 219 -14.85 12.95 -11.73
CA MET A 219 -14.16 11.75 -12.24
C MET A 219 -15.01 10.94 -13.22
N THR A 220 -16.32 10.83 -12.96
CA THR A 220 -17.24 10.17 -13.91
C THR A 220 -17.30 10.92 -15.23
N HIS A 221 -17.30 12.26 -15.18
CA HIS A 221 -17.26 13.10 -16.38
C HIS A 221 -15.95 12.91 -17.16
N VAL A 222 -14.80 12.92 -16.47
CA VAL A 222 -13.47 12.70 -17.08
C VAL A 222 -13.38 11.32 -17.74
N GLU A 223 -13.86 10.27 -17.08
CA GLU A 223 -13.83 8.92 -17.66
C GLU A 223 -14.74 8.80 -18.88
N LYS A 224 -15.94 9.41 -18.86
CA LYS A 224 -16.81 9.50 -20.03
C LYS A 224 -16.13 10.23 -21.19
N ALA A 225 -15.46 11.36 -20.93
CA ALA A 225 -14.74 12.11 -21.94
C ALA A 225 -13.60 11.27 -22.55
N LYS A 226 -12.87 10.52 -21.72
CA LYS A 226 -11.82 9.60 -22.16
C LYS A 226 -12.36 8.47 -23.04
N GLN A 227 -13.50 7.89 -22.67
CA GLN A 227 -14.17 6.86 -23.47
C GLN A 227 -14.62 7.42 -24.82
N LEU A 228 -15.19 8.63 -24.84
CA LEU A 228 -15.56 9.31 -26.08
C LEU A 228 -14.35 9.66 -26.94
N SER A 229 -13.24 10.10 -26.35
CA SER A 229 -11.98 10.32 -27.09
C SER A 229 -11.51 9.04 -27.77
N ARG A 230 -11.54 7.90 -27.07
CA ARG A 230 -11.18 6.60 -27.65
C ARG A 230 -12.13 6.17 -28.78
N LYS A 231 -13.41 6.54 -28.69
CA LYS A 231 -14.40 6.31 -29.75
C LYS A 231 -14.12 7.20 -30.96
N ARG A 232 -13.86 8.49 -30.75
CA ARG A 232 -13.45 9.45 -31.80
C ARG A 232 -12.26 8.93 -32.60
N ASP A 233 -11.25 8.40 -31.92
CA ASP A 233 -10.02 7.92 -32.56
C ASP A 233 -10.27 6.72 -33.50
N LYS A 234 -11.42 6.05 -33.37
CA LYS A 234 -11.84 4.92 -34.21
C LYS A 234 -12.97 5.27 -35.18
N ALA A 235 -13.62 6.42 -35.01
CA ALA A 235 -14.76 6.84 -35.81
C ALA A 235 -14.30 7.53 -37.11
N THR A 236 -15.13 7.45 -38.14
CA THR A 236 -14.90 8.13 -39.42
C THR A 236 -16.03 9.12 -39.72
N ASP A 237 -15.74 10.08 -40.60
CA ASP A 237 -16.71 10.98 -41.21
C ASP A 237 -17.65 11.68 -40.22
N GLN A 238 -18.96 11.49 -40.38
CA GLN A 238 -20.00 12.20 -39.64
C GLN A 238 -20.03 11.84 -38.14
N GLU A 239 -19.75 10.58 -37.78
CA GLU A 239 -19.70 10.15 -36.39
C GLU A 239 -18.54 10.84 -35.64
N LYS A 240 -17.39 11.01 -36.32
CA LYS A 240 -16.24 11.70 -35.73
C LYS A 240 -16.57 13.16 -35.41
N ILE A 241 -17.25 13.86 -36.33
CA ILE A 241 -17.66 15.27 -36.13
C ILE A 241 -18.62 15.38 -34.93
N GLN A 242 -19.63 14.51 -34.84
CA GLN A 242 -20.57 14.51 -33.71
C GLN A 242 -19.88 14.26 -32.36
N ILE A 243 -18.92 13.32 -32.32
CA ILE A 243 -18.14 13.06 -31.09
C ILE A 243 -17.25 14.25 -30.74
N GLU A 244 -16.63 14.91 -31.71
CA GLU A 244 -15.82 16.11 -31.48
C GLU A 244 -16.64 17.27 -30.92
N ASP A 245 -17.83 17.52 -31.45
CA ASP A 245 -18.74 18.54 -30.92
C ASP A 245 -19.18 18.23 -29.49
N THR A 246 -19.49 16.97 -29.21
CA THR A 246 -19.81 16.49 -27.84
C THR A 246 -18.61 16.71 -26.91
N LEU A 247 -17.39 16.39 -27.33
CA LEU A 247 -16.17 16.60 -26.54
C LEU A 247 -15.91 18.10 -26.28
N ARG A 248 -16.23 18.98 -27.22
CA ARG A 248 -16.14 20.44 -27.02
C ARG A 248 -17.12 20.92 -25.96
N GLN A 249 -18.37 20.46 -26.00
CA GLN A 249 -19.36 20.75 -24.96
C GLN A 249 -18.93 20.21 -23.60
N MET A 250 -18.39 18.98 -23.56
CA MET A 250 -17.88 18.39 -22.33
C MET A 250 -16.73 19.20 -21.71
N LYS A 251 -15.93 19.90 -22.51
CA LYS A 251 -14.82 20.71 -21.99
C LYS A 251 -15.31 21.89 -21.15
N THR A 252 -16.42 22.52 -21.53
CA THR A 252 -16.98 23.65 -20.76
C THR A 252 -17.63 23.16 -19.47
N THR A 253 -18.34 22.03 -19.51
CA THR A 253 -18.90 21.39 -18.31
C THR A 253 -17.79 20.92 -17.36
N GLU A 254 -16.67 20.40 -17.87
CA GLU A 254 -15.53 20.02 -17.04
C GLU A 254 -14.94 21.22 -16.30
N ALA A 255 -14.79 22.37 -16.96
CA ALA A 255 -14.30 23.59 -16.30
C ALA A 255 -15.20 24.02 -15.14
N GLN A 256 -16.52 23.94 -15.33
CA GLN A 256 -17.49 24.23 -14.28
C GLN A 256 -17.41 23.21 -13.13
N LEU A 257 -17.33 21.91 -13.44
CA LEU A 257 -17.22 20.85 -12.43
C LEU A 257 -15.92 21.00 -11.61
N ARG A 258 -14.81 21.36 -12.25
CA ARG A 258 -13.54 21.65 -11.57
C ARG A 258 -13.68 22.84 -10.61
N LYS A 259 -14.27 23.94 -11.06
CA LYS A 259 -14.53 25.12 -10.21
C LYS A 259 -15.39 24.77 -8.99
N THR A 260 -16.46 24.00 -9.18
CA THR A 260 -17.32 23.54 -8.08
C THR A 260 -16.55 22.62 -7.12
N TYR A 261 -15.78 21.67 -7.64
CA TYR A 261 -14.93 20.78 -6.84
C TYR A 261 -13.91 21.58 -6.02
N ASP A 262 -13.21 22.54 -6.64
CA ASP A 262 -12.19 23.35 -5.97
C ASP A 262 -12.78 24.20 -4.85
N ALA A 263 -13.97 24.78 -5.06
CA ALA A 263 -14.66 25.57 -4.03
C ALA A 263 -15.06 24.71 -2.81
N ILE A 264 -15.58 23.51 -3.04
CA ILE A 264 -15.94 22.57 -1.95
C ILE A 264 -14.67 22.03 -1.28
N HIS A 265 -13.65 21.70 -2.05
CA HIS A 265 -12.37 21.21 -1.54
C HIS A 265 -11.67 22.25 -0.66
N LEU A 266 -11.78 23.55 -1.00
CA LEU A 266 -11.29 24.61 -0.15
C LEU A 266 -12.01 24.63 1.20
N LYS A 267 -13.36 24.60 1.22
CA LYS A 267 -14.14 24.52 2.47
C LYS A 267 -13.76 23.32 3.31
N PHE A 268 -13.65 22.15 2.67
CA PHE A 268 -13.22 20.90 3.31
C PHE A 268 -11.85 21.04 3.98
N ARG A 269 -10.87 21.63 3.28
CA ARG A 269 -9.51 21.84 3.80
C ARG A 269 -9.47 22.88 4.92
N THR A 270 -10.10 24.03 4.73
CA THR A 270 -10.15 25.09 5.76
C THR A 270 -10.78 24.58 7.05
N TRP A 271 -11.87 23.82 6.96
CA TRP A 271 -12.47 23.21 8.15
C TRP A 271 -11.50 22.23 8.83
N LYS A 272 -10.82 21.38 8.04
CA LYS A 272 -9.84 20.41 8.55
C LYS A 272 -8.66 21.08 9.27
N GLU A 273 -8.19 22.21 8.75
CA GLU A 273 -7.11 23.00 9.35
C GLU A 273 -7.57 23.65 10.66
N GLN A 274 -8.80 24.18 10.71
CA GLN A 274 -9.36 24.81 11.92
C GLN A 274 -9.66 23.82 13.04
N HIS A 275 -9.99 22.57 12.71
CA HIS A 275 -10.36 21.52 13.68
C HIS A 275 -9.29 20.42 13.76
N ALA A 276 -8.03 20.74 13.45
CA ALA A 276 -6.95 19.76 13.32
C ALA A 276 -6.71 18.93 14.60
N ASP A 277 -6.93 19.52 15.77
CA ASP A 277 -6.74 18.88 17.07
C ASP A 277 -7.95 18.02 17.50
N GLU A 278 -9.12 18.24 16.89
CA GLU A 278 -10.33 17.46 17.15
C GLU A 278 -10.43 16.21 16.26
N ILE A 279 -9.60 16.14 15.22
CA ILE A 279 -9.59 15.05 14.25
C ILE A 279 -8.73 13.91 14.80
N PRO A 280 -9.30 12.72 15.04
CA PRO A 280 -8.52 11.59 15.54
C PRO A 280 -7.50 11.17 14.47
N LYS A 281 -6.23 11.03 14.89
CA LYS A 281 -5.14 10.59 14.03
C LYS A 281 -4.85 9.11 14.32
N PRO A 282 -4.68 8.26 13.29
CA PRO A 282 -4.39 6.85 13.54
C PRO A 282 -3.04 6.59 14.24
N GLU A 283 -2.11 7.54 14.16
CA GLU A 283 -0.79 7.49 14.84
C GLU A 283 -0.93 7.50 16.37
N ASP A 284 -1.96 8.19 16.88
CA ASP A 284 -2.17 8.45 18.31
C ASP A 284 -3.05 7.37 18.98
N ASP A 285 -3.59 6.42 18.20
CA ASP A 285 -4.45 5.36 18.73
C ASP A 285 -3.62 4.27 19.44
N ALA A 286 -3.88 4.09 20.73
CA ALA A 286 -3.15 3.16 21.58
C ALA A 286 -3.24 1.69 21.11
N GLN A 287 -4.36 1.27 20.49
CA GLN A 287 -4.50 -0.09 19.97
C GLN A 287 -3.63 -0.29 18.73
N ILE A 288 -3.60 0.68 17.81
CA ILE A 288 -2.70 0.66 16.66
C ILE A 288 -1.24 0.58 17.11
N GLN A 289 -0.83 1.36 18.10
CA GLN A 289 0.53 1.32 18.63
C GLN A 289 0.86 -0.04 19.24
N GLN A 290 -0.03 -0.59 20.07
CA GLN A 290 0.14 -1.90 20.70
C GLN A 290 0.25 -3.02 19.65
N TRP A 291 -0.68 -3.09 18.69
CA TRP A 291 -0.63 -4.10 17.63
C TRP A 291 0.56 -3.93 16.72
N THR A 292 1.01 -2.69 16.47
CA THR A 292 2.22 -2.43 15.69
C THR A 292 3.44 -3.00 16.39
N GLN A 293 3.59 -2.80 17.71
CA GLN A 293 4.67 -3.38 18.49
C GLN A 293 4.64 -4.93 18.46
N GLN A 294 3.46 -5.52 18.66
CA GLN A 294 3.28 -6.98 18.58
C GLN A 294 3.66 -7.53 17.19
N ARG A 295 3.25 -6.83 16.12
CA ARG A 295 3.57 -7.21 14.74
C ARG A 295 5.07 -7.11 14.47
N LEU A 296 5.73 -6.05 14.94
CA LEU A 296 7.19 -5.87 14.78
C LEU A 296 7.97 -6.99 15.48
N ALA A 297 7.50 -7.46 16.64
CA ALA A 297 8.12 -8.59 17.35
C ALA A 297 8.01 -9.93 16.60
N LEU A 298 7.04 -10.06 15.67
CA LEU A 298 6.88 -11.27 14.85
C LEU A 298 7.78 -11.27 13.60
N ILE A 299 8.22 -10.12 13.09
CA ILE A 299 9.08 -10.01 11.90
C ILE A 299 10.29 -10.97 11.93
N PRO A 300 11.12 -11.02 12.99
CA PRO A 300 12.27 -11.93 13.01
C PRO A 300 11.88 -13.42 13.03
N ARG A 301 10.62 -13.74 13.35
CA ARG A 301 10.10 -15.12 13.43
C ARG A 301 9.48 -15.61 12.12
N VAL A 302 9.27 -14.71 11.15
CA VAL A 302 8.76 -15.03 9.80
C VAL A 302 9.70 -14.49 8.71
N PRO A 303 10.98 -14.88 8.73
CA PRO A 303 12.00 -14.29 7.86
C PRO A 303 11.67 -14.50 6.39
N GLY A 304 11.68 -13.41 5.62
CA GLY A 304 11.40 -13.43 4.19
C GLY A 304 9.93 -13.68 3.83
N LEU A 305 9.01 -13.62 4.80
CA LEU A 305 7.56 -13.75 4.59
C LEU A 305 6.75 -12.57 5.15
N ALA A 306 7.39 -11.62 5.82
CA ALA A 306 6.78 -10.36 6.26
C ALA A 306 6.93 -9.28 5.18
N TYR A 307 5.85 -9.03 4.44
CA TYR A 307 5.76 -8.02 3.37
C TYR A 307 4.66 -6.99 3.64
#